data_AF-A0A529K002-F1
#
_entry.id   AF-A0A529K002-F1
#
_cell.length_a   1.000
_cell.length_b   1.000
_cell.length_c   1.000
_cell.angle_alpha   90.00
_cell.angle_beta   90.00
_cell.angle_gamma   90.00
#
_symmetry.space_group_name_H-M   'P 1'
#
loop_
_entity.id
_entity.type
_entity.pdbx_description
1 polymer ?
#
loop_
_entity_poly.entity_id
_entity_poly.type
_entity_poly.pdbx_seq_one_letter_code
_entity_poly.pdbx_strand_id
1 'polypeptide(L)'
;MNAKLHTPLLDKVRIPADLRTLDERDLPQLASELRTELIDAVSHTGGHLGAGLGVVELTVALHYVFNTPDDRLIWDVGHQAYPHKILTGRRDRIRTLRQEGGLSGFTQRAESEYDPFGAAHSSTSISAGLGMAMARDLSGGRNNVIAVIGDGAMSAGMAYEAMNNAGALDARLIVILND
;
A
#
# COMPACT_ATOMS: atom_id res chain seq x y z
N MET A 1 -29.36 6.25 -10.40
CA MET A 1 -28.66 6.93 -9.31
C MET A 1 -28.00 5.84 -8.47
N ASN A 2 -26.67 5.72 -8.49
CA ASN A 2 -26.01 4.82 -7.54
C ASN A 2 -26.22 5.39 -6.14
N ALA A 3 -26.78 4.57 -5.24
CA ALA A 3 -26.91 4.94 -3.85
C ALA A 3 -25.50 5.22 -3.30
N LYS A 4 -25.32 6.39 -2.68
CA LYS A 4 -24.05 6.72 -2.01
C LYS A 4 -23.79 5.65 -0.93
N LEU A 5 -22.63 5.03 -0.96
CA LEU A 5 -22.24 4.05 0.06
C LEU A 5 -22.27 4.71 1.44
N HIS A 6 -22.78 3.98 2.42
CA HIS A 6 -22.81 4.44 3.81
C HIS A 6 -21.51 4.02 4.51
N THR A 7 -20.53 4.91 4.54
CA THR A 7 -19.18 4.66 5.09
C THR A 7 -18.75 5.80 6.03
N PRO A 8 -19.40 5.97 7.19
CA PRO A 8 -19.22 7.14 8.05
C PRO A 8 -17.82 7.30 8.66
N LEU A 9 -17.03 6.24 8.81
CA LEU A 9 -15.63 6.35 9.24
C LEU A 9 -14.71 6.63 8.06
N LEU A 10 -14.86 5.92 6.95
CA LEU A 10 -14.05 6.15 5.75
C LEU A 10 -14.28 7.55 5.16
N ASP A 11 -15.48 8.12 5.34
CA ASP A 11 -15.79 9.50 4.95
C ASP A 11 -14.95 10.54 5.72
N LYS A 12 -14.42 10.17 6.90
CA LYS A 12 -13.52 11.02 7.71
C LYS A 12 -12.05 10.83 7.35
N VAL A 13 -11.70 9.78 6.60
CA VAL A 13 -10.31 9.44 6.27
C VAL A 13 -10.01 9.81 4.83
N ARG A 14 -9.37 10.98 4.62
CA ARG A 14 -8.87 11.39 3.31
C ARG A 14 -7.42 10.97 3.11
N ILE A 15 -6.61 11.07 4.15
CA ILE A 15 -5.20 10.70 4.15
C ILE A 15 -4.84 9.89 5.41
N PRO A 16 -3.67 9.21 5.45
CA PRO A 16 -3.25 8.42 6.61
C PRO A 16 -3.18 9.20 7.93
N ALA A 17 -2.96 10.51 7.88
CA ALA A 17 -3.00 11.35 9.08
C ALA A 17 -4.38 11.35 9.74
N ASP A 18 -5.46 11.38 8.96
CA ASP A 18 -6.84 11.34 9.46
C ASP A 18 -7.14 9.96 10.09
N LEU A 19 -6.67 8.89 9.46
CA LEU A 19 -6.79 7.51 9.96
C LEU A 19 -6.23 7.39 11.38
N ARG A 20 -5.05 7.97 11.62
CA ARG A 20 -4.38 7.94 12.93
C ARG A 20 -5.07 8.75 14.03
N THR A 21 -6.11 9.51 13.69
CA THR A 21 -6.95 10.22 14.69
C THR A 21 -8.12 9.38 15.19
N LEU A 22 -8.42 8.26 14.53
CA LEU A 22 -9.48 7.36 14.95
C LEU A 22 -9.07 6.57 16.19
N ASP A 23 -10.06 6.17 16.99
CA ASP A 23 -9.84 5.23 18.08
C ASP A 23 -9.54 3.83 17.51
N GLU A 24 -8.61 3.10 18.11
CA GLU A 24 -8.21 1.77 17.66
C GLU A 24 -9.41 0.81 17.58
N ARG A 25 -10.40 0.97 18.46
CA ARG A 25 -11.63 0.16 18.46
C ARG A 25 -12.50 0.36 17.21
N ASP A 26 -12.31 1.46 16.48
CA ASP A 26 -13.08 1.80 15.28
C ASP A 26 -12.42 1.23 13.99
N LEU A 27 -11.16 0.76 14.08
CA LEU A 27 -10.43 0.22 12.92
C LEU A 27 -11.09 -1.00 12.25
N PRO A 28 -11.70 -1.95 12.98
CA PRO A 28 -12.46 -3.03 12.35
C PRO A 28 -13.64 -2.54 11.50
N GLN A 29 -14.34 -1.50 11.95
CA GLN A 29 -15.42 -0.90 11.18
C GLN A 29 -14.86 -0.18 9.94
N LEU A 30 -13.78 0.59 10.09
CA LEU A 30 -13.12 1.23 8.96
C LEU A 30 -12.68 0.21 7.90
N ALA A 31 -12.09 -0.93 8.31
CA ALA A 31 -11.71 -2.01 7.40
C ALA A 31 -12.92 -2.57 6.65
N SER A 32 -14.06 -2.73 7.33
CA SER A 32 -15.32 -3.16 6.70
C SER A 32 -15.81 -2.14 5.65
N GLU A 33 -15.80 -0.86 5.99
CA GLU A 33 -16.20 0.23 5.07
C GLU A 33 -15.25 0.34 3.87
N LEU A 34 -13.94 0.20 4.09
CA LEU A 34 -12.93 0.17 3.04
C LEU A 34 -13.10 -1.01 2.09
N ARG A 35 -13.47 -2.18 2.64
CA ARG A 35 -13.81 -3.36 1.85
C ARG A 35 -15.06 -3.12 0.99
N THR A 36 -16.11 -2.52 1.54
CA THR A 36 -17.31 -2.15 0.77
C THR A 36 -16.97 -1.17 -0.36
N GLU A 37 -16.17 -0.14 -0.07
CA GLU A 37 -15.71 0.85 -1.05
C GLU A 37 -14.91 0.19 -2.19
N LEU A 38 -14.02 -0.75 -1.84
CA LEU A 38 -13.21 -1.49 -2.81
C LEU A 38 -14.09 -2.34 -3.74
N ILE A 39 -15.03 -3.10 -3.18
CA ILE A 39 -15.93 -3.98 -3.96
C ILE A 39 -16.75 -3.13 -4.94
N ASP A 40 -17.34 -2.03 -4.46
CA ASP A 40 -18.11 -1.12 -5.31
C ASP A 40 -17.23 -0.52 -6.42
N ALA A 41 -16.07 0.03 -6.08
CA ALA A 41 -15.17 0.62 -7.07
C ALA A 41 -14.77 -0.36 -8.18
N VAL A 42 -14.33 -1.56 -7.79
CA VAL A 42 -13.86 -2.58 -8.74
C VAL A 42 -15.00 -3.19 -9.54
N SER A 43 -16.24 -3.19 -9.04
CA SER A 43 -17.42 -3.63 -9.82
C SER A 43 -17.66 -2.76 -11.07
N HIS A 44 -17.21 -1.51 -11.06
CA HIS A 44 -17.34 -0.58 -12.19
C HIS A 44 -16.16 -0.68 -13.17
N THR A 45 -14.94 -0.86 -12.67
CA THR A 45 -13.71 -0.78 -13.48
C THR A 45 -13.12 -2.14 -13.86
N GLY A 46 -13.52 -3.21 -13.17
CA GLY A 46 -12.76 -4.47 -13.13
C GLY A 46 -11.39 -4.31 -12.44
N GLY A 47 -10.57 -5.35 -12.47
CA GLY A 47 -9.21 -5.37 -11.91
C GLY A 47 -9.01 -6.41 -10.79
N HIS A 48 -7.96 -6.22 -9.99
CA HIS A 48 -7.47 -7.20 -9.03
C HIS A 48 -8.23 -7.19 -7.69
N LEU A 49 -9.51 -7.55 -7.72
CA LEU A 49 -10.37 -7.53 -6.53
C LEU A 49 -9.84 -8.43 -5.40
N GLY A 50 -9.55 -9.70 -5.71
CA GLY A 50 -9.14 -10.69 -4.70
C GLY A 50 -7.87 -10.29 -3.95
N ALA A 51 -6.85 -9.82 -4.68
CA ALA A 51 -5.60 -9.36 -4.10
C ALA A 51 -5.80 -8.15 -3.17
N GLY A 52 -6.62 -7.17 -3.59
CA GLY A 52 -6.93 -6.01 -2.77
C GLY A 52 -7.74 -6.35 -1.52
N LEU A 53 -8.68 -7.29 -1.62
CA LEU A 53 -9.51 -7.73 -0.47
C LEU A 53 -8.69 -8.41 0.62
N GLY A 54 -7.64 -9.15 0.24
CA GLY A 54 -6.76 -9.86 1.18
C GLY A 54 -5.88 -8.96 2.04
N VAL A 55 -5.68 -7.70 1.63
CA VAL A 55 -4.78 -6.76 2.33
C VAL A 55 -5.50 -5.56 2.94
N VAL A 56 -6.83 -5.58 3.05
CA VAL A 56 -7.61 -4.45 3.61
C VAL A 56 -7.16 -4.13 5.04
N GLU A 57 -7.17 -5.13 5.94
CA GLU A 57 -6.77 -4.96 7.33
C GLU A 57 -5.29 -4.61 7.46
N LEU A 58 -4.44 -5.28 6.67
CA LEU A 58 -3.00 -4.99 6.61
C LEU A 58 -2.76 -3.52 6.21
N THR A 59 -3.46 -3.04 5.20
CA THR A 59 -3.34 -1.65 4.74
C THR A 59 -3.75 -0.66 5.82
N VAL A 60 -4.87 -0.93 6.52
CA VAL A 60 -5.32 -0.09 7.65
C VAL A 60 -4.25 -0.06 8.74
N ALA A 61 -3.77 -1.23 9.17
CA ALA A 61 -2.74 -1.34 10.20
C ALA A 61 -1.45 -0.61 9.81
N LEU A 62 -0.98 -0.78 8.57
CA LEU A 62 0.21 -0.11 8.05
C LEU A 62 0.10 1.41 8.11
N HIS A 63 -1.00 1.98 7.62
CA HIS A 63 -1.17 3.43 7.63
C HIS A 63 -1.52 4.01 9.01
N TYR A 64 -2.05 3.18 9.91
CA TYR A 64 -2.28 3.54 11.31
C TYR A 64 -0.98 3.58 12.11
N VAL A 65 -0.10 2.59 11.94
CA VAL A 65 1.15 2.48 12.72
C VAL A 65 2.29 3.33 12.13
N PHE A 66 2.43 3.38 10.80
CA PHE A 66 3.54 4.06 10.15
C PHE A 66 3.16 5.47 9.67
N ASN A 67 4.10 6.40 9.80
CA ASN A 67 3.92 7.80 9.41
C ASN A 67 4.20 7.98 7.90
N THR A 68 3.39 7.38 7.03
CA THR A 68 3.50 7.62 5.59
C THR A 68 3.03 9.05 5.25
N PRO A 69 3.71 9.77 4.33
CA PRO A 69 4.71 9.28 3.36
C PRO A 69 6.18 9.40 3.82
N ASP A 70 6.46 9.90 5.03
CA ASP A 70 7.82 9.96 5.58
C ASP A 70 8.40 8.55 5.73
N ASP A 71 7.63 7.65 6.33
CA ASP A 71 7.87 6.21 6.26
C ASP A 71 7.55 5.71 4.84
N ARG A 72 8.45 4.89 4.29
CA ARG A 72 8.32 4.38 2.92
C ARG A 72 7.62 3.03 2.94
N LEU A 73 6.39 2.99 2.41
CA LEU A 73 5.63 1.76 2.19
C LEU A 73 5.72 1.37 0.71
N ILE A 74 6.23 0.18 0.44
CA ILE A 74 6.41 -0.38 -0.91
C ILE A 74 5.55 -1.62 -1.04
N TRP A 75 4.69 -1.65 -2.05
CA TRP A 75 3.90 -2.82 -2.42
C TRP A 75 4.57 -3.54 -3.58
N ASP A 76 4.97 -4.80 -3.40
CA ASP A 76 5.47 -5.64 -4.48
C ASP A 76 4.37 -5.92 -5.50
N VAL A 77 4.67 -5.84 -6.81
CA VAL A 77 3.71 -5.81 -7.92
C VAL A 77 2.74 -4.62 -7.88
N GLY A 78 2.14 -4.29 -6.72
CA GLY A 78 1.22 -3.16 -6.54
C GLY A 78 -0.25 -3.45 -6.87
N HIS A 79 -0.57 -4.64 -7.38
CA HIS A 79 -1.93 -5.03 -7.76
C HIS A 79 -2.91 -5.16 -6.58
N GLN A 80 -2.37 -5.41 -5.38
CA GLN A 80 -3.08 -5.48 -4.11
C GLN A 80 -3.28 -4.09 -3.46
N ALA A 81 -2.68 -3.02 -4.00
CA ALA A 81 -2.60 -1.72 -3.35
C ALA A 81 -3.86 -0.84 -3.54
N TYR A 82 -5.01 -1.39 -3.91
CA TYR A 82 -6.24 -0.59 -4.09
C TYR A 82 -6.74 0.01 -2.77
N PRO A 83 -6.81 -0.73 -1.63
CA PRO A 83 -7.11 -0.13 -0.34
C PRO A 83 -6.13 0.99 0.02
N HIS A 84 -4.85 0.81 -0.31
CA HIS A 84 -3.81 1.80 -0.09
C HIS A 84 -4.11 3.09 -0.86
N LYS A 85 -4.47 3.00 -2.15
CA LYS A 85 -4.88 4.16 -2.95
C LYS A 85 -6.09 4.88 -2.34
N ILE A 86 -7.10 4.14 -1.89
CA ILE A 86 -8.29 4.71 -1.25
C ILE A 86 -7.92 5.53 0.00
N LEU A 87 -7.08 4.98 0.88
CA LEU A 87 -6.67 5.63 2.14
C LEU A 87 -5.64 6.76 1.99
N THR A 88 -5.15 7.00 0.78
CA THR A 88 -4.07 7.97 0.48
C THR A 88 -4.52 9.03 -0.52
N GLY A 89 -5.72 9.57 -0.29
CA GLY A 89 -6.23 10.75 -0.99
C GLY A 89 -6.85 10.48 -2.35
N ARG A 90 -7.00 9.21 -2.78
CA ARG A 90 -7.46 8.88 -4.15
C ARG A 90 -8.82 8.18 -4.18
N ARG A 91 -9.58 8.20 -3.08
CA ARG A 91 -10.91 7.58 -2.98
C ARG A 91 -11.90 8.10 -4.02
N ASP A 92 -11.92 9.40 -4.27
CA ASP A 92 -12.78 10.05 -5.27
C ASP A 92 -12.45 9.61 -6.71
N ARG A 93 -11.18 9.35 -6.99
CA ARG A 93 -10.69 8.91 -8.30
C ARG A 93 -10.65 7.39 -8.48
N ILE A 94 -10.93 6.60 -7.44
CA ILE A 94 -10.74 5.14 -7.50
C ILE A 94 -11.61 4.45 -8.56
N ARG A 95 -12.76 5.03 -8.94
CA ARG A 95 -13.60 4.53 -10.06
C ARG A 95 -13.01 4.81 -11.45
N THR A 96 -11.83 5.42 -11.53
CA THR A 96 -11.06 5.61 -12.78
C THR A 96 -9.92 4.60 -12.91
N LEU A 97 -9.78 3.64 -11.98
CA LEU A 97 -8.74 2.63 -12.02
C LEU A 97 -8.65 1.95 -13.39
N ARG A 98 -7.43 1.89 -13.94
CA ARG A 98 -7.07 1.26 -15.21
C ARG A 98 -7.78 1.84 -16.45
N GLN A 99 -8.42 2.99 -16.31
CA GLN A 99 -8.99 3.73 -17.42
C GLN A 99 -7.97 4.71 -17.99
N GLU A 100 -8.13 5.07 -19.26
CA GLU A 100 -7.33 6.13 -19.88
C GLU A 100 -7.49 7.45 -19.10
N GLY A 101 -6.36 8.09 -18.76
CA GLY A 101 -6.35 9.29 -17.91
C GLY A 101 -6.72 9.07 -16.44
N GLY A 102 -7.01 7.82 -16.04
CA GLY A 102 -7.38 7.43 -14.69
C GLY A 102 -6.20 7.04 -13.79
N LEU A 103 -6.51 6.39 -12.68
CA LEU A 103 -5.49 5.84 -11.77
C LEU A 103 -4.87 4.57 -12.36
N SER A 104 -3.57 4.38 -12.13
CA SER A 104 -2.87 3.14 -12.44
C SER A 104 -3.42 1.97 -11.63
N GLY A 105 -3.41 0.77 -12.22
CA GLY A 105 -3.72 -0.48 -11.52
C GLY A 105 -2.63 -0.95 -10.55
N PHE A 106 -1.55 -0.19 -10.42
CA PHE A 106 -0.42 -0.46 -9.54
C PHE A 106 0.03 0.84 -8.85
N THR A 107 0.97 0.76 -7.91
CA THR A 107 1.59 1.97 -7.35
C THR A 107 2.38 2.71 -8.45
N GLN A 108 2.32 4.04 -8.46
CA GLN A 108 3.00 4.87 -9.44
C GLN A 108 3.52 6.15 -8.80
N ARG A 109 4.85 6.35 -8.85
CA ARG A 109 5.52 7.51 -8.23
C ARG A 109 4.99 8.87 -8.68
N ALA A 110 4.64 8.99 -9.96
CA ALA A 110 4.08 10.23 -10.50
C ALA A 110 2.60 10.45 -10.12
N GLU A 111 1.92 9.43 -9.61
CA GLU A 111 0.50 9.51 -9.22
C GLU A 111 0.32 9.98 -7.77
N SER A 112 1.25 9.64 -6.87
CA SER A 112 1.12 9.95 -5.44
C SER A 112 2.46 9.92 -4.70
N GLU A 113 2.62 10.80 -3.71
CA GLU A 113 3.74 10.78 -2.75
C GLU A 113 3.75 9.52 -1.87
N TYR A 114 2.60 8.86 -1.73
CA TYR A 114 2.44 7.61 -0.99
C TYR A 114 2.89 6.38 -1.79
N ASP A 115 3.28 6.55 -3.05
CA ASP A 115 3.76 5.49 -3.94
C ASP A 115 5.27 5.66 -4.20
N PRO A 116 6.16 5.46 -3.20
CA PRO A 116 7.59 5.79 -3.31
C PRO A 116 8.32 4.94 -4.37
N PHE A 117 7.75 3.80 -4.74
CA PHE A 117 8.22 2.93 -5.79
C PHE A 117 7.05 2.45 -6.66
N GLY A 118 7.25 2.49 -7.98
CA GLY A 118 6.31 1.91 -8.93
C GLY A 118 6.75 0.49 -9.27
N ALA A 119 5.88 -0.48 -9.03
CA ALA A 119 6.11 -1.89 -9.38
C ALA A 119 4.95 -2.40 -10.24
N ALA A 120 5.23 -3.43 -11.03
CA ALA A 120 4.27 -4.21 -11.81
C ALA A 120 4.86 -5.61 -12.06
N HIS A 121 6.16 -5.67 -12.35
CA HIS A 121 6.94 -6.90 -12.17
C HIS A 121 7.11 -7.20 -10.68
N SER A 122 7.08 -8.49 -10.36
CA SER A 122 7.20 -8.99 -8.99
C SER A 122 8.64 -8.96 -8.48
N SER A 123 8.78 -9.17 -7.18
CA SER A 123 10.02 -9.49 -6.48
C SER A 123 11.03 -8.34 -6.39
N THR A 124 10.57 -7.12 -6.67
CA THR A 124 11.41 -5.90 -6.73
C THR A 124 11.37 -5.08 -5.44
N SER A 125 10.37 -5.30 -4.58
CA SER A 125 10.10 -4.46 -3.40
C SER A 125 11.22 -4.47 -2.38
N ILE A 126 11.80 -5.63 -2.06
CA ILE A 126 12.85 -5.76 -1.04
C ILE A 126 14.13 -5.06 -1.51
N SER A 127 14.54 -5.25 -2.76
CA SER A 127 15.72 -4.56 -3.32
C SER A 127 15.53 -3.05 -3.34
N ALA A 128 14.35 -2.58 -3.77
CA ALA A 128 14.02 -1.16 -3.75
C ALA A 128 14.01 -0.60 -2.33
N GLY A 129 13.41 -1.31 -1.38
CA GLY A 129 13.38 -0.97 0.03
C GLY A 129 14.76 -0.90 0.65
N LEU A 130 15.64 -1.85 0.34
CA LEU A 130 17.04 -1.82 0.78
C LEU A 130 17.75 -0.57 0.29
N GLY A 131 17.60 -0.21 -1.00
CA GLY A 131 18.16 1.02 -1.54
C GLY A 131 17.66 2.28 -0.81
N MET A 132 16.36 2.35 -0.50
CA MET A 132 15.77 3.45 0.27
C MET A 132 16.28 3.49 1.72
N ALA A 133 16.46 2.33 2.36
CA ALA A 133 17.00 2.22 3.71
C ALA A 133 18.46 2.73 3.76
N MET A 134 19.29 2.33 2.80
CA MET A 134 20.67 2.83 2.69
C MET A 134 20.71 4.34 2.45
N ALA A 135 19.86 4.86 1.57
CA ALA A 135 19.79 6.30 1.31
C ALA A 135 19.34 7.10 2.55
N ARG A 136 18.38 6.57 3.32
CA ARG A 136 18.01 7.13 4.62
C ARG A 136 19.21 7.18 5.57
N ASP A 137 19.92 6.08 5.73
CA ASP A 137 21.01 6.00 6.71
C ASP A 137 22.16 6.97 6.34
N LEU A 138 22.49 7.06 5.05
CA LEU A 138 23.47 8.02 4.53
C LEU A 138 23.05 9.49 4.70
N SER A 139 21.74 9.76 4.76
CA SER A 139 21.20 11.11 5.02
C SER A 139 20.93 11.39 6.50
N GLY A 140 21.26 10.46 7.41
CA GLY A 140 21.02 10.60 8.85
C GLY A 140 19.54 10.48 9.25
N GLY A 141 18.69 9.97 8.36
CA GLY A 141 17.27 9.76 8.61
C GLY A 141 16.97 8.59 9.53
N ARG A 142 15.74 8.52 10.04
CA ARG A 142 15.29 7.44 10.95
C ARG A 142 13.94 6.84 10.59
N ASN A 143 13.36 7.26 9.47
CA ASN A 143 12.09 6.75 8.98
C ASN A 143 12.15 5.26 8.66
N ASN A 144 11.01 4.60 8.76
CA ASN A 144 10.86 3.19 8.48
C ASN A 144 10.79 2.97 6.96
N VAL A 145 11.32 1.84 6.51
CA VAL A 145 11.13 1.35 5.15
C VAL A 145 10.48 -0.02 5.26
N ILE A 146 9.35 -0.19 4.60
CA ILE A 146 8.47 -1.35 4.69
C ILE A 146 8.22 -1.88 3.28
N ALA A 147 8.53 -3.15 3.05
CA ALA A 147 8.21 -3.86 1.82
C ALA A 147 7.15 -4.93 2.10
N VAL A 148 6.01 -4.85 1.41
CA VAL A 148 4.96 -5.88 1.43
C VAL A 148 5.11 -6.73 0.18
N ILE A 149 5.37 -8.02 0.35
CA ILE A 149 5.61 -8.98 -0.73
C ILE A 149 4.70 -10.19 -0.58
N GLY A 150 4.10 -10.66 -1.68
CA GLY A 150 3.30 -11.89 -1.68
C GLY A 150 4.18 -13.15 -1.70
N ASP A 151 3.68 -14.27 -1.21
CA ASP A 151 4.30 -15.60 -1.27
C ASP A 151 4.80 -15.96 -2.68
N GLY A 152 3.97 -15.78 -3.71
CA GLY A 152 4.34 -16.07 -5.09
C GLY A 152 5.48 -15.19 -5.58
N ALA A 153 5.48 -13.90 -5.21
CA ALA A 153 6.56 -12.96 -5.55
C ALA A 153 7.86 -13.25 -4.78
N MET A 154 7.77 -13.90 -3.61
CA MET A 154 8.92 -14.28 -2.81
C MET A 154 9.76 -15.39 -3.46
N SER A 155 9.18 -16.15 -4.39
CA SER A 155 9.84 -17.30 -5.03
C SER A 155 10.94 -16.93 -6.03
N ALA A 156 11.02 -15.68 -6.48
CA ALA A 156 12.03 -15.27 -7.48
C ALA A 156 13.39 -14.97 -6.84
N GLY A 157 14.46 -15.28 -7.58
CA GLY A 157 15.85 -15.08 -7.12
C GLY A 157 16.16 -13.65 -6.65
N MET A 158 15.57 -12.63 -7.29
CA MET A 158 15.75 -11.23 -6.90
C MET A 158 15.35 -10.96 -5.44
N ALA A 159 14.27 -11.59 -4.95
CA ALA A 159 13.85 -11.43 -3.56
C ALA A 159 14.85 -12.06 -2.58
N TYR A 160 15.41 -13.23 -2.92
CA TYR A 160 16.45 -13.90 -2.14
C TYR A 160 17.77 -13.12 -2.14
N GLU A 161 18.19 -12.60 -3.28
CA GLU A 161 19.38 -11.75 -3.39
C GLU A 161 19.23 -10.49 -2.52
N ALA A 162 18.06 -9.85 -2.57
CA ALA A 162 17.75 -8.68 -1.77
C ALA A 162 17.80 -8.96 -0.26
N MET A 163 17.18 -10.05 0.19
CA MET A 163 17.22 -10.45 1.61
C MET A 163 18.63 -10.78 2.08
N ASN A 164 19.41 -11.53 1.28
CA ASN A 164 20.80 -11.84 1.61
C ASN A 164 21.63 -10.56 1.76
N ASN A 165 21.45 -9.60 0.85
CA ASN A 165 22.16 -8.32 0.92
C ASN A 165 21.71 -7.48 2.13
N ALA A 166 20.40 -7.45 2.42
CA ALA A 166 19.87 -6.75 3.59
C ALA A 166 20.44 -7.32 4.90
N GLY A 167 20.56 -8.66 5.00
CA GLY A 167 21.16 -9.32 6.15
C GLY A 167 22.67 -9.05 6.26
N ALA A 168 23.41 -9.06 5.14
CA ALA A 168 24.83 -8.75 5.13
C ALA A 168 25.15 -7.30 5.55
N LEU A 169 24.23 -6.37 5.29
CA LEU A 169 24.35 -4.95 5.62
C LEU A 169 23.76 -4.58 7.00
N ASP A 170 23.16 -5.55 7.72
CA ASP A 170 22.38 -5.29 8.95
C ASP A 170 21.35 -4.14 8.75
N ALA A 171 20.70 -4.12 7.59
CA ALA A 171 19.88 -3.01 7.17
C ALA A 171 18.57 -2.95 7.98
N ARG A 172 18.23 -1.78 8.54
CA ARG A 172 16.92 -1.55 9.16
C ARG A 172 15.82 -1.44 8.10
N LEU A 173 15.24 -2.59 7.74
CA LEU A 173 14.19 -2.79 6.75
C LEU A 173 13.12 -3.74 7.32
N ILE A 174 11.84 -3.41 7.14
CA ILE A 174 10.71 -4.27 7.53
C ILE A 174 10.20 -4.97 6.28
N VAL A 175 10.18 -6.30 6.28
CA VAL A 175 9.59 -7.10 5.20
C VAL A 175 8.37 -7.82 5.75
N ILE A 176 7.23 -7.62 5.10
CA ILE A 176 5.97 -8.29 5.43
C ILE A 176 5.66 -9.26 4.31
N LEU A 177 5.68 -10.55 4.63
CA LEU A 177 5.21 -11.62 3.76
C LEU A 177 3.69 -11.72 3.87
N ASN A 178 2.99 -11.46 2.77
CA ASN A 178 1.55 -11.68 2.64
C ASN A 178 1.32 -13.03 1.94
N ASP A 179 1.23 -14.08 2.76
CA ASP A 179 0.96 -15.46 2.37
C ASP A 179 -0.56 -15.75 2.36
#